data_AF-A0AAV5I3W5-F1
#
_entry.id   AF-A0AAV5I3W5-F1
#
_cell.length_a   1.000
_cell.length_b   1.000
_cell.length_c   1.000
_cell.angle_alpha   90.00
_cell.angle_beta   90.00
_cell.angle_gamma   90.00
#
_symmetry.space_group_name_H-M   'P 1'
#
loop_
_entity.id
_entity.type
_entity.pdbx_description
1 polymer ?
#
loop_
_entity_poly.entity_id
_entity_poly.type
_entity_poly.pdbx_seq_one_letter_code
_entity_poly.pdbx_strand_id
1 'polypeptide(L)'
;MAMLLEDIVRAVEMWLKLRKKQPQMYVDPNLDPVLLVPGIAGSILKAVDNENGRDERVWVRILSADYKFRTKLWSRFDPSTGRTVSLDQKTSIVVPEDRYGLYAIDMLDPDLILGRDCVYYFHDMIVEMLQWGFQEGKTLFGFGYDFRQSNRLQDTLKRLAAKLESVYEASGRKKINIITHSMGGLLVKCFMCLHSDIFEKYVKNWIAIAAPFRGAPGYIASTFLNGVSFVDGWEQNFFISKWSMHQLLIECPSIYELMPCPDFNWQHVPVLEIWREKQDTEGNPRIILESYCPNESIEIFKEALSSNIVDYDGESIPLPFNLEILKWANETHKLLSNAELPSQVKFYNIYATSLETPHSVCYGSEDTPVTDLHQLQFFLPKYICVDGDGTVPTESAKADGLNAEARVGVPGEHRGILSDHHVFRILKHWLKADSDPYYNPLNDYVILPTAFVMESHQEKGLQVTSLKEEWEIISEDQDNLDDAESRKPMISSISISQGGGKNQSSHAEARATVTVHPQNEGKHHVELNAISVSVDA
;
A
#
# COMPACT_ATOMS: atom_id res chain seq x y z
N MET A 1 -34.65 -18.09 12.79
CA MET A 1 -34.72 -16.83 12.02
C MET A 1 -33.43 -16.53 11.27
N ALA A 2 -32.23 -16.76 11.83
CA ALA A 2 -30.96 -16.55 11.13
C ALA A 2 -30.79 -17.38 9.83
N MET A 3 -31.16 -18.67 9.84
CA MET A 3 -31.16 -19.53 8.63
C MET A 3 -32.05 -19.01 7.49
N LEU A 4 -33.17 -18.35 7.81
CA LEU A 4 -34.10 -17.84 6.80
C LEU A 4 -33.56 -16.58 6.10
N LEU A 5 -32.66 -15.83 6.75
CA LEU A 5 -32.06 -14.64 6.17
C LEU A 5 -30.95 -15.01 5.17
N GLU A 6 -30.14 -16.02 5.49
CA GLU A 6 -29.10 -16.55 4.59
C GLU A 6 -29.68 -17.12 3.29
N ASP A 7 -30.79 -17.85 3.38
CA ASP A 7 -31.46 -18.42 2.20
C ASP A 7 -32.09 -17.33 1.32
N ILE A 8 -32.63 -16.27 1.93
CA ILE A 8 -33.16 -15.11 1.20
C ILE A 8 -32.03 -14.33 0.51
N VAL A 9 -30.89 -14.12 1.18
CA VAL A 9 -29.73 -13.46 0.59
C VAL A 9 -29.18 -14.27 -0.59
N ARG A 10 -29.04 -15.59 -0.47
CA ARG A 10 -28.63 -16.46 -1.59
C ARG A 10 -29.60 -16.41 -2.77
N ALA A 11 -30.91 -16.39 -2.50
CA ALA A 11 -31.92 -16.28 -3.55
C ALA A 11 -31.85 -14.93 -4.28
N VAL A 12 -31.63 -13.83 -3.55
CA VAL A 12 -31.44 -12.49 -4.12
C VAL A 12 -30.14 -12.41 -4.93
N GLU A 13 -29.06 -13.03 -4.45
CA GLU A 13 -27.78 -13.11 -5.19
C GLU A 13 -27.90 -13.91 -6.49
N MET A 14 -28.57 -15.06 -6.46
CA MET A 14 -28.84 -15.84 -7.67
C MET A 14 -29.70 -15.04 -8.66
N TRP A 15 -30.70 -14.31 -8.17
CA TRP A 15 -31.54 -13.45 -8.99
C TRP A 15 -30.78 -12.26 -9.61
N LEU A 16 -29.87 -11.64 -8.85
CA LEU A 16 -28.99 -10.56 -9.33
C LEU A 16 -27.97 -11.06 -10.36
N LYS A 17 -27.39 -12.26 -10.15
CA LYS A 17 -26.49 -12.92 -11.12
C LYS A 17 -27.19 -13.27 -12.43
N LEU A 18 -28.47 -13.66 -12.38
CA LEU A 18 -29.27 -13.97 -13.56
C LEU A 18 -29.69 -12.72 -14.38
N ARG A 19 -29.67 -11.52 -13.77
CA ARG A 19 -30.11 -10.27 -14.41
C ARG A 19 -29.00 -9.48 -15.09
N LYS A 20 -27.72 -9.70 -14.75
CA LYS A 20 -26.60 -9.14 -15.50
C LYS A 20 -26.36 -10.00 -16.75
N LYS A 21 -26.99 -9.64 -17.88
CA LYS A 21 -26.38 -9.93 -19.19
C LYS A 21 -24.99 -9.29 -19.15
N GLN A 22 -23.92 -10.10 -19.07
CA GLN A 22 -22.57 -9.58 -19.26
C GLN A 22 -22.56 -8.90 -20.63
N PRO A 23 -22.35 -7.58 -20.71
CA PRO A 23 -22.11 -6.96 -22.00
C PRO A 23 -20.94 -7.69 -22.64
N GLN A 24 -21.00 -7.89 -23.95
CA GLN A 24 -19.91 -8.51 -24.69
C GLN A 24 -18.67 -7.62 -24.48
N MET A 25 -17.74 -8.08 -23.65
CA MET A 25 -16.59 -7.27 -23.26
C MET A 25 -15.75 -6.99 -24.49
N TYR A 26 -15.35 -5.74 -24.68
CA TYR A 26 -14.38 -5.36 -25.70
C TYR A 26 -13.09 -6.13 -25.44
N VAL A 27 -12.49 -6.70 -26.49
CA VAL A 27 -11.22 -7.41 -26.41
C VAL A 27 -10.32 -6.88 -27.51
N ASP A 28 -9.16 -6.36 -27.13
CA ASP A 28 -8.13 -5.93 -28.08
C ASP A 28 -7.04 -7.02 -28.17
N PRO A 29 -6.94 -7.76 -29.29
CA PRO A 29 -5.96 -8.82 -29.46
C PRO A 29 -4.52 -8.31 -29.60
N ASN A 30 -4.31 -7.00 -29.80
CA ASN A 30 -3.00 -6.42 -30.02
C ASN A 30 -2.26 -6.08 -28.73
N LEU A 31 -2.96 -6.00 -27.59
CA LEU A 31 -2.34 -5.72 -26.29
C LEU A 31 -1.28 -6.76 -25.94
N ASP A 32 -0.20 -6.27 -25.32
CA ASP A 32 0.83 -7.12 -24.72
C ASP A 32 0.34 -7.62 -23.35
N PRO A 33 0.68 -8.84 -22.95
CA PRO A 33 0.18 -9.41 -21.71
C PRO A 33 0.69 -8.68 -20.47
N VAL A 34 -0.14 -8.67 -19.43
CA VAL A 34 0.16 -8.08 -18.12
C VAL A 34 0.12 -9.15 -17.03
N LEU A 35 1.13 -9.12 -16.17
CA LEU A 35 1.20 -9.90 -14.94
C LEU A 35 1.16 -8.96 -13.72
N LEU A 36 0.12 -9.08 -12.90
CA LEU A 36 -0.04 -8.35 -11.65
C LEU A 36 0.62 -9.11 -10.48
N VAL A 37 1.44 -8.42 -9.69
CA VAL A 37 2.15 -8.99 -8.53
C VAL A 37 1.84 -8.15 -7.27
N PRO A 38 1.30 -8.77 -6.21
CA PRO A 38 0.87 -8.08 -5.01
C PRO A 38 2.02 -7.71 -4.07
N GLY A 39 1.70 -6.91 -3.06
CA GLY A 39 2.59 -6.60 -1.94
C GLY A 39 2.47 -7.59 -0.80
N ILE A 40 3.09 -7.22 0.34
CA ILE A 40 2.97 -7.97 1.57
C ILE A 40 1.50 -8.08 1.97
N ALA A 41 1.08 -9.26 2.42
CA ALA A 41 -0.29 -9.55 2.82
C ALA A 41 -1.36 -9.40 1.70
N GLY A 42 -0.96 -9.10 0.45
CA GLY A 42 -1.85 -8.89 -0.70
C GLY A 42 -2.19 -10.16 -1.50
N SER A 43 -1.91 -11.35 -0.95
CA SER A 43 -2.26 -12.64 -1.55
C SER A 43 -3.12 -13.46 -0.60
N ILE A 44 -4.19 -14.08 -1.10
CA ILE A 44 -4.93 -15.10 -0.36
C ILE A 44 -4.02 -16.29 -0.04
N LEU A 45 -4.05 -16.77 1.21
CA LEU A 45 -3.40 -18.00 1.65
C LEU A 45 -4.45 -19.03 2.08
N LYS A 46 -4.23 -20.28 1.66
CA LYS A 46 -5.00 -21.44 2.09
C LYS A 46 -4.10 -22.42 2.83
N ALA A 47 -4.62 -23.02 3.91
CA ALA A 47 -4.02 -24.18 4.53
C ALA A 47 -4.61 -25.44 3.88
N VAL A 48 -3.76 -26.35 3.42
CA VAL A 48 -4.14 -27.63 2.81
C VAL A 48 -3.74 -28.75 3.74
N ASP A 49 -4.71 -29.58 4.12
CA ASP A 49 -4.48 -30.79 4.91
C ASP A 49 -3.64 -31.79 4.13
N ASN A 50 -2.52 -32.22 4.72
CA ASN A 50 -1.56 -33.10 4.07
C ASN A 50 -2.08 -34.54 3.86
N GLU A 51 -3.08 -34.99 4.64
CA GLU A 51 -3.64 -36.34 4.56
C GLU A 51 -4.80 -36.44 3.57
N ASN A 52 -5.73 -35.48 3.59
CA ASN A 52 -6.96 -35.54 2.82
C ASN A 52 -7.07 -34.49 1.71
N GLY A 53 -6.11 -33.56 1.61
CA GLY A 53 -6.04 -32.55 0.56
C GLY A 53 -7.12 -31.46 0.64
N ARG A 54 -7.92 -31.41 1.71
CA ARG A 54 -8.91 -30.35 1.90
C ARG A 54 -8.21 -29.04 2.19
N ASP A 55 -8.66 -28.00 1.52
CA ASP A 55 -8.16 -26.65 1.74
C ASP A 55 -9.10 -25.82 2.61
N GLU A 56 -8.54 -24.85 3.33
CA GLU A 56 -9.29 -23.80 3.98
C GLU A 56 -8.57 -22.45 3.82
N ARG A 57 -9.31 -21.39 3.47
CA ARG A 57 -8.73 -20.04 3.44
C ARG A 57 -8.35 -19.61 4.85
N VAL A 58 -7.09 -19.25 5.05
CA VAL A 58 -6.56 -18.77 6.34
C VAL A 58 -6.19 -17.29 6.31
N TRP A 59 -6.00 -16.72 5.11
CA TRP A 59 -5.78 -15.29 4.89
C TRP A 59 -6.32 -14.87 3.51
N VAL A 60 -6.91 -13.68 3.30
CA VAL A 60 -7.52 -12.84 4.34
C VAL A 60 -8.85 -13.46 4.72
N ARG A 61 -9.19 -13.37 6.00
CA ARG A 61 -10.45 -13.87 6.56
C ARG A 61 -10.91 -12.87 7.60
N ILE A 62 -12.21 -12.59 7.61
CA ILE A 62 -12.84 -11.75 8.63
C ILE A 62 -13.43 -12.63 9.74
N LEU A 63 -14.14 -13.70 9.38
CA LEU A 63 -14.80 -14.57 10.36
C LEU A 63 -13.84 -15.58 11.00
N SER A 64 -13.73 -15.60 12.33
CA SER A 64 -12.80 -16.47 13.07
C SER A 64 -11.32 -16.29 12.66
N ALA A 65 -10.98 -15.11 12.15
CA ALA A 65 -9.67 -14.79 11.60
C ALA A 65 -8.56 -15.11 12.59
N ASP A 66 -8.65 -14.57 13.80
CA ASP A 66 -7.64 -14.72 14.85
C ASP A 66 -7.45 -16.19 15.27
N TYR A 67 -8.53 -16.95 15.45
CA TYR A 67 -8.43 -18.38 15.79
C TYR A 67 -7.74 -19.20 14.68
N LYS A 68 -8.13 -18.99 13.42
CA LYS A 68 -7.52 -19.68 12.28
C LYS A 68 -6.07 -19.28 12.06
N PHE A 69 -5.78 -18.01 12.28
CA PHE A 69 -4.42 -17.48 12.20
C PHE A 69 -3.50 -18.14 13.24
N ARG A 70 -3.93 -18.18 14.50
CA ARG A 70 -3.18 -18.81 15.60
C ARG A 70 -2.95 -20.30 15.37
N THR A 71 -3.96 -21.00 14.85
CA THR A 71 -3.90 -22.46 14.69
C THR A 71 -3.17 -22.90 13.42
N LYS A 72 -3.18 -22.11 12.33
CA LYS A 72 -2.68 -22.52 11.01
C LYS A 72 -1.56 -21.66 10.41
N LEU A 73 -1.48 -20.38 10.78
CA LEU A 73 -0.55 -19.43 10.16
C LEU A 73 0.64 -19.06 11.03
N TRP A 74 0.53 -19.10 12.36
CA TRP A 74 1.72 -18.96 13.21
C TRP A 74 2.82 -19.91 12.74
N SER A 75 4.02 -19.37 12.65
CA SER A 75 5.11 -19.98 11.90
C SER A 75 6.42 -19.83 12.64
N ARG A 76 7.41 -20.60 12.20
CA ARG A 76 8.80 -20.51 12.61
C ARG A 76 9.70 -20.52 11.40
N PHE A 77 10.74 -19.70 11.41
CA PHE A 77 11.77 -19.73 10.40
C PHE A 77 12.71 -20.90 10.62
N ASP A 78 12.93 -21.67 9.55
CA ASP A 78 13.92 -22.74 9.49
C ASP A 78 15.16 -22.24 8.72
N PRO A 79 16.27 -21.94 9.42
CA PRO A 79 17.49 -21.42 8.78
C PRO A 79 18.17 -22.44 7.86
N SER A 80 17.90 -23.74 8.02
CA SER A 80 18.48 -24.78 7.17
C SER A 80 17.89 -24.78 5.76
N THR A 81 16.61 -24.39 5.65
CA THR A 81 15.89 -24.33 4.37
C THR A 81 15.64 -22.90 3.90
N GLY A 82 15.78 -21.91 4.78
CA GLY A 82 15.43 -20.51 4.50
C GLY A 82 13.93 -20.26 4.41
N ARG A 83 13.11 -21.20 4.91
CA ARG A 83 11.65 -21.16 4.81
C ARG A 83 11.03 -20.79 6.13
N THR A 84 9.93 -20.04 6.05
CA THR A 84 8.98 -19.88 7.15
C THR A 84 7.97 -21.02 7.08
N VAL A 85 7.93 -21.87 8.11
CA VAL A 85 7.08 -23.06 8.15
C VAL A 85 6.01 -22.87 9.22
N SER A 86 4.76 -23.20 8.91
CA SER A 86 3.67 -23.15 9.90
C SER A 86 3.95 -24.10 11.07
N LEU A 87 3.54 -23.70 12.28
CA LEU A 87 3.62 -24.55 13.47
C LEU A 87 2.72 -25.80 13.37
N ASP A 88 1.62 -25.69 12.61
CA ASP A 88 0.76 -26.83 12.28
C ASP A 88 1.45 -27.76 11.26
N GLN A 89 1.95 -28.89 11.74
CA GLN A 89 2.62 -29.90 10.89
C GLN A 89 1.66 -30.66 9.97
N LYS A 90 0.34 -30.59 10.22
CA LYS A 90 -0.67 -31.33 9.44
C LYS A 90 -1.09 -30.59 8.18
N THR A 91 -0.77 -29.31 8.08
CA THR A 91 -1.15 -28.51 6.91
C THR A 91 0.06 -27.88 6.23
N SER A 92 -0.12 -27.58 4.94
CA SER A 92 0.81 -26.81 4.15
C SER A 92 0.11 -25.56 3.64
N ILE A 93 0.84 -24.44 3.60
CA ILE A 93 0.28 -23.17 3.11
C ILE A 93 0.51 -23.07 1.61
N VAL A 94 -0.57 -22.78 0.89
CA VAL A 94 -0.57 -22.61 -0.56
C VAL A 94 -1.27 -21.31 -0.95
N VAL A 95 -0.94 -20.81 -2.13
CA VAL A 95 -1.61 -19.66 -2.74
C VAL A 95 -2.48 -20.19 -3.88
N PRO A 96 -3.77 -19.82 -3.95
CA PRO A 96 -4.64 -20.29 -5.03
C PRO A 96 -4.19 -19.71 -6.39
N GLU A 97 -4.29 -20.52 -7.44
CA GLU A 97 -3.93 -20.14 -8.81
C GLU A 97 -5.17 -19.95 -9.71
N ASP A 98 -6.36 -20.03 -9.12
CA ASP A 98 -7.64 -19.79 -9.78
C ASP A 98 -7.70 -18.45 -10.51
N ARG A 99 -8.51 -18.37 -11.56
CA ARG A 99 -8.58 -17.22 -12.48
C ARG A 99 -7.18 -16.77 -12.93
N TYR A 100 -6.34 -17.74 -13.27
CA TYR A 100 -4.97 -17.50 -13.73
C TYR A 100 -4.13 -16.69 -12.74
N GLY A 101 -4.37 -16.91 -11.45
CA GLY A 101 -3.73 -16.23 -10.32
C GLY A 101 -4.35 -14.88 -9.94
N LEU A 102 -5.35 -14.39 -10.67
CA LEU A 102 -6.05 -13.15 -10.32
C LEU A 102 -6.90 -13.32 -9.07
N TYR A 103 -7.49 -14.51 -8.84
CA TYR A 103 -8.32 -14.76 -7.66
C TYR A 103 -7.58 -14.47 -6.35
N ALA A 104 -6.28 -14.79 -6.28
CA ALA A 104 -5.50 -14.60 -5.07
C ALA A 104 -5.27 -13.13 -4.70
N ILE A 105 -5.44 -12.20 -5.65
CA ILE A 105 -5.01 -10.80 -5.51
C ILE A 105 -6.12 -9.78 -5.81
N ASP A 106 -7.28 -10.24 -6.28
CA ASP A 106 -8.42 -9.42 -6.67
C ASP A 106 -9.16 -8.84 -5.45
N MET A 107 -9.90 -9.70 -4.75
CA MET A 107 -10.61 -9.39 -3.50
C MET A 107 -10.08 -10.30 -2.39
N LEU A 108 -9.50 -9.73 -1.34
CA LEU A 108 -8.77 -10.52 -0.34
C LEU A 108 -9.70 -11.35 0.58
N ASP A 109 -10.94 -10.91 0.82
CA ASP A 109 -11.99 -11.72 1.46
C ASP A 109 -13.26 -11.79 0.59
N PRO A 110 -13.37 -12.76 -0.33
CA PRO A 110 -14.51 -12.88 -1.24
C PRO A 110 -15.80 -13.35 -0.55
N ASP A 111 -15.73 -13.84 0.69
CA ASP A 111 -16.92 -14.31 1.43
C ASP A 111 -17.65 -13.16 2.13
N LEU A 112 -17.08 -11.95 2.12
CA LEU A 112 -17.76 -10.76 2.61
C LEU A 112 -18.85 -10.33 1.62
N ILE A 113 -20.11 -10.37 2.05
CA ILE A 113 -21.26 -10.03 1.19
C ILE A 113 -21.62 -8.53 1.29
N LEU A 114 -21.40 -7.90 2.44
CA LEU A 114 -21.69 -6.48 2.71
C LEU A 114 -20.39 -5.70 2.93
N GLY A 115 -20.23 -4.56 2.25
CA GLY A 115 -19.02 -3.72 2.36
C GLY A 115 -17.81 -4.22 1.56
N ARG A 116 -18.03 -4.96 0.46
CA ARG A 116 -16.97 -5.59 -0.36
C ARG A 116 -15.80 -4.67 -0.75
N ASP A 117 -16.08 -3.39 -0.93
CA ASP A 117 -15.09 -2.41 -1.35
C ASP A 117 -13.92 -2.28 -0.35
N CYS A 118 -14.12 -2.62 0.93
CA CYS A 118 -13.06 -2.58 1.95
C CYS A 118 -12.02 -3.72 1.85
N VAL A 119 -12.30 -4.77 1.06
CA VAL A 119 -11.40 -5.91 0.83
C VAL A 119 -10.86 -5.97 -0.60
N TYR A 120 -11.15 -4.95 -1.40
CA TYR A 120 -10.57 -4.82 -2.73
C TYR A 120 -9.08 -4.54 -2.62
N TYR A 121 -8.33 -5.23 -3.47
CA TYR A 121 -6.91 -5.00 -3.60
C TYR A 121 -6.53 -4.62 -5.03
N PHE A 122 -6.48 -5.58 -5.97
CA PHE A 122 -6.39 -5.27 -7.41
C PHE A 122 -7.74 -5.16 -8.10
N HIS A 123 -8.87 -5.29 -7.39
CA HIS A 123 -10.21 -5.37 -7.99
C HIS A 123 -10.48 -4.27 -9.02
N ASP A 124 -10.35 -3.01 -8.62
CA ASP A 124 -10.66 -1.87 -9.48
C ASP A 124 -9.71 -1.80 -10.68
N MET A 125 -8.42 -2.08 -10.47
CA MET A 125 -7.44 -2.17 -11.56
C MET A 125 -7.80 -3.28 -12.56
N ILE A 126 -8.18 -4.47 -12.08
CA ILE A 126 -8.59 -5.58 -12.94
C ILE A 126 -9.83 -5.16 -13.74
N VAL A 127 -10.83 -4.56 -13.09
CA VAL A 127 -12.06 -4.07 -13.73
C VAL A 127 -11.74 -3.05 -14.83
N GLU A 128 -10.85 -2.09 -14.58
CA GLU A 128 -10.44 -1.09 -15.56
C GLU A 128 -9.68 -1.72 -16.74
N MET A 129 -8.71 -2.60 -16.47
CA MET A 129 -7.96 -3.29 -17.54
C MET A 129 -8.89 -4.11 -18.44
N LEU A 130 -9.88 -4.78 -17.86
CA LEU A 130 -10.90 -5.50 -18.60
C LEU A 130 -11.74 -4.57 -19.50
N GLN A 131 -12.01 -3.32 -19.08
CA GLN A 131 -12.66 -2.32 -19.93
C GLN A 131 -11.74 -1.83 -21.06
N TRP A 132 -10.42 -1.81 -20.85
CA TRP A 132 -9.44 -1.40 -21.86
C TRP A 132 -9.20 -2.47 -22.94
N GLY A 133 -9.80 -3.66 -22.81
CA GLY A 133 -9.69 -4.74 -23.80
C GLY A 133 -8.80 -5.90 -23.39
N PHE A 134 -8.29 -5.92 -22.15
CA PHE A 134 -7.56 -7.07 -21.63
C PHE A 134 -8.48 -8.26 -21.38
N GLN A 135 -7.92 -9.48 -21.46
CA GLN A 135 -8.65 -10.73 -21.26
C GLN A 135 -7.92 -11.64 -20.27
N GLU A 136 -8.62 -12.05 -19.22
CA GLU A 136 -8.08 -13.01 -18.24
C GLU A 136 -7.63 -14.30 -18.93
N GLY A 137 -6.42 -14.77 -18.59
CA GLY A 137 -5.87 -16.01 -19.13
C GLY A 137 -5.30 -15.92 -20.55
N LYS A 138 -5.37 -14.74 -21.18
CA LYS A 138 -4.71 -14.46 -22.46
C LYS A 138 -3.80 -13.24 -22.44
N THR A 139 -4.27 -12.14 -21.86
CA THR A 139 -3.50 -10.89 -21.76
C THR A 139 -3.49 -10.30 -20.35
N LEU A 140 -4.27 -10.86 -19.41
CA LEU A 140 -4.25 -10.43 -18.01
C LEU A 140 -4.12 -11.65 -17.08
N PHE A 141 -3.17 -11.56 -16.16
CA PHE A 141 -2.79 -12.63 -15.24
C PHE A 141 -2.40 -12.08 -13.88
N GLY A 142 -2.55 -12.88 -12.83
CA GLY A 142 -2.07 -12.56 -11.49
C GLY A 142 -0.99 -13.54 -11.02
N PHE A 143 -0.15 -13.10 -10.09
CA PHE A 143 0.82 -13.93 -9.41
C PHE A 143 0.80 -13.65 -7.90
N GLY A 144 -0.07 -14.38 -7.18
CA GLY A 144 0.00 -14.42 -5.73
C GLY A 144 1.18 -15.27 -5.23
N TYR A 145 1.73 -14.90 -4.07
CA TYR A 145 2.83 -15.61 -3.43
C TYR A 145 2.67 -15.62 -1.90
N ASP A 146 3.37 -16.54 -1.24
CA ASP A 146 3.39 -16.59 0.23
C ASP A 146 4.24 -15.44 0.75
N PHE A 147 3.57 -14.36 1.13
CA PHE A 147 4.21 -13.12 1.57
C PHE A 147 4.99 -13.26 2.88
N ARG A 148 4.91 -14.40 3.57
CA ARG A 148 5.73 -14.67 4.77
C ARG A 148 7.18 -14.95 4.40
N GLN A 149 7.42 -15.49 3.21
CA GLN A 149 8.74 -15.93 2.76
C GLN A 149 9.64 -14.77 2.32
N SER A 150 10.94 -15.02 2.26
CA SER A 150 11.90 -14.09 1.66
C SER A 150 11.60 -13.83 0.18
N ASN A 151 11.79 -12.59 -0.26
CA ASN A 151 11.66 -12.16 -1.65
C ASN A 151 12.68 -12.84 -2.59
N ARG A 152 13.73 -13.47 -2.05
CA ARG A 152 14.71 -14.28 -2.81
C ARG A 152 14.61 -15.79 -2.57
N LEU A 153 13.52 -16.26 -1.95
CA LEU A 153 13.30 -17.69 -1.74
C LEU A 153 13.19 -18.41 -3.10
N GLN A 154 14.04 -19.41 -3.31
CA GLN A 154 14.17 -20.10 -4.61
C GLN A 154 12.88 -20.73 -5.11
N ASP A 155 12.01 -21.23 -4.22
CA ASP A 155 10.73 -21.82 -4.62
C ASP A 155 9.77 -20.78 -5.21
N THR A 156 9.69 -19.60 -4.59
CA THR A 156 8.89 -18.48 -5.10
C THR A 156 9.44 -17.99 -6.44
N LEU A 157 10.77 -17.87 -6.56
CA LEU A 157 11.41 -17.45 -7.82
C LEU A 157 11.19 -18.47 -8.95
N LYS A 158 11.28 -19.78 -8.66
CA LYS A 158 10.98 -20.83 -9.64
C LYS A 158 9.51 -20.79 -10.08
N ARG A 159 8.58 -20.56 -9.15
CA ARG A 159 7.16 -20.36 -9.49
C ARG A 159 6.95 -19.13 -10.37
N LEU A 160 7.64 -18.01 -10.09
CA LEU A 160 7.58 -16.82 -10.92
C LEU A 160 8.14 -17.07 -12.33
N ALA A 161 9.27 -17.77 -12.46
CA ALA A 161 9.83 -18.16 -13.75
C ALA A 161 8.84 -19.01 -14.57
N ALA A 162 8.25 -20.05 -13.96
CA ALA A 162 7.24 -20.88 -14.60
C ALA A 162 5.98 -20.07 -14.97
N LYS A 163 5.58 -19.13 -14.13
CA LYS A 163 4.46 -18.23 -14.43
C LYS A 163 4.75 -17.36 -15.65
N LEU A 164 5.92 -16.73 -15.72
CA LEU A 164 6.33 -15.91 -16.86
C LEU A 164 6.33 -16.71 -18.17
N GLU A 165 6.87 -17.93 -18.15
CA GLU A 165 6.82 -18.82 -19.32
C GLU A 165 5.38 -19.16 -19.72
N SER A 166 4.52 -19.52 -18.76
CA SER A 166 3.11 -19.86 -19.03
C SER A 166 2.34 -18.69 -19.63
N VAL A 167 2.57 -17.47 -19.12
CA VAL A 167 1.95 -16.24 -19.63
C VAL A 167 2.46 -15.96 -21.04
N TYR A 168 3.77 -16.07 -21.27
CA TYR A 168 4.37 -15.85 -22.58
C TYR A 168 3.75 -16.76 -23.65
N GLU A 169 3.64 -18.07 -23.39
CA GLU A 169 3.05 -19.01 -24.34
C GLU A 169 1.54 -18.76 -24.54
N ALA A 170 0.77 -18.53 -23.46
CA ALA A 170 -0.67 -18.27 -23.55
C ALA A 170 -1.01 -16.97 -24.31
N SER A 171 -0.07 -16.02 -24.33
CA SER A 171 -0.20 -14.70 -24.95
C SER A 171 0.34 -14.66 -26.39
N GLY A 172 0.57 -15.81 -27.01
CA GLY A 172 1.11 -15.88 -28.38
C GLY A 172 2.55 -15.41 -28.47
N ARG A 173 3.35 -15.64 -27.42
CA ARG A 173 4.79 -15.34 -27.36
C ARG A 173 5.14 -13.85 -27.41
N LYS A 174 4.22 -13.02 -26.90
CA LYS A 174 4.48 -11.60 -26.62
C LYS A 174 5.19 -11.44 -25.27
N LYS A 175 6.19 -10.55 -25.20
CA LYS A 175 6.85 -10.18 -23.94
C LYS A 175 5.86 -9.49 -22.99
N ILE A 176 6.10 -9.62 -21.69
CA ILE A 176 5.14 -9.35 -20.62
C ILE A 176 5.40 -8.00 -19.97
N ASN A 177 4.34 -7.25 -19.69
CA ASN A 177 4.36 -6.11 -18.77
C ASN A 177 4.12 -6.61 -17.34
N ILE A 178 5.07 -6.42 -16.43
CA ILE A 178 4.85 -6.74 -15.03
C ILE A 178 4.42 -5.47 -14.30
N ILE A 179 3.30 -5.52 -13.57
CA ILE A 179 2.89 -4.46 -12.65
C ILE A 179 2.99 -5.01 -11.23
N THR A 180 3.80 -4.37 -10.41
CA THR A 180 4.03 -4.78 -9.02
C THR A 180 3.52 -3.72 -8.07
N HIS A 181 2.94 -4.13 -6.94
CA HIS A 181 2.60 -3.22 -5.86
C HIS A 181 3.45 -3.51 -4.61
N SER A 182 3.90 -2.46 -3.93
CA SER A 182 4.56 -2.54 -2.62
C SER A 182 5.70 -3.58 -2.63
N MET A 183 5.74 -4.51 -1.67
CA MET A 183 6.77 -5.54 -1.57
C MET A 183 6.89 -6.45 -2.82
N GLY A 184 5.86 -6.54 -3.66
CA GLY A 184 5.95 -7.25 -4.95
C GLY A 184 7.04 -6.68 -5.86
N GLY A 185 7.34 -5.38 -5.72
CA GLY A 185 8.46 -4.74 -6.40
C GLY A 185 9.81 -5.28 -5.94
N LEU A 186 9.95 -5.60 -4.64
CA LEU A 186 11.18 -6.20 -4.11
C LEU A 186 11.35 -7.65 -4.61
N LEU A 187 10.26 -8.43 -4.62
CA LEU A 187 10.24 -9.79 -5.18
C LEU A 187 10.70 -9.80 -6.64
N VAL A 188 10.12 -8.94 -7.48
CA VAL A 188 10.47 -8.88 -8.90
C VAL A 188 11.89 -8.36 -9.11
N LYS A 189 12.34 -7.41 -8.28
CA LYS A 189 13.73 -6.95 -8.31
C LYS A 189 14.73 -8.05 -7.92
N CYS A 190 14.44 -8.83 -6.88
CA CYS A 190 15.23 -10.02 -6.52
C CYS A 190 15.28 -11.03 -7.67
N PHE A 191 14.13 -11.31 -8.30
CA PHE A 191 14.04 -12.20 -9.44
C PHE A 191 14.89 -11.70 -10.61
N MET A 192 14.80 -10.41 -10.96
CA MET A 192 15.61 -9.78 -12.00
C MET A 192 17.11 -9.94 -11.73
N CYS A 193 17.56 -9.74 -10.48
CA CYS A 193 18.97 -9.89 -10.12
C CYS A 193 19.47 -11.34 -10.26
N LEU A 194 18.66 -12.31 -9.83
CA LEU A 194 19.07 -13.72 -9.73
C LEU A 194 18.81 -14.53 -11.00
N HIS A 195 17.86 -14.08 -11.82
CA HIS A 195 17.40 -14.75 -13.05
C HIS A 195 17.27 -13.75 -14.20
N SER A 196 18.30 -12.91 -14.37
CA SER A 196 18.33 -11.82 -15.36
C SER A 196 18.08 -12.30 -16.80
N ASP A 197 18.59 -13.48 -17.16
CA ASP A 197 18.39 -14.11 -18.46
C ASP A 197 16.91 -14.47 -18.72
N ILE A 198 16.23 -15.03 -17.72
CA ILE A 198 14.80 -15.34 -17.77
C ILE A 198 13.99 -14.05 -17.81
N PHE A 199 14.36 -13.06 -17.00
CA PHE A 199 13.70 -11.77 -16.94
C PHE A 199 13.78 -11.05 -18.29
N GLU A 200 14.98 -10.92 -18.88
CA GLU A 200 15.18 -10.28 -20.18
C GLU A 200 14.45 -11.02 -21.32
N LYS A 201 14.40 -12.36 -21.25
CA LYS A 201 13.70 -13.19 -22.23
C LYS A 201 12.20 -12.89 -22.26
N TYR A 202 11.54 -12.86 -21.10
CA TYR A 202 10.08 -12.81 -21.02
C TYR A 202 9.50 -11.42 -20.77
N VAL A 203 10.23 -10.50 -20.13
CA VAL A 203 9.70 -9.21 -19.68
C VAL A 203 9.99 -8.11 -20.71
N LYS A 204 8.98 -7.29 -20.98
CA LYS A 204 9.05 -6.09 -21.82
C LYS A 204 9.23 -4.84 -20.99
N ASN A 205 8.29 -4.63 -20.07
CA ASN A 205 8.24 -3.49 -19.18
C ASN A 205 8.00 -3.99 -17.75
N TRP A 206 8.59 -3.32 -16.77
CA TRP A 206 8.24 -3.47 -15.36
C TRP A 206 7.80 -2.12 -14.81
N ILE A 207 6.58 -2.08 -14.27
CA ILE A 207 5.99 -0.91 -13.62
C ILE A 207 5.88 -1.22 -12.13
N ALA A 208 6.64 -0.51 -11.30
CA ALA A 208 6.53 -0.60 -9.85
C ALA A 208 5.62 0.49 -9.30
N ILE A 209 4.69 0.12 -8.41
CA ILE A 209 3.76 1.03 -7.73
C ILE A 209 4.03 0.94 -6.23
N ALA A 210 4.35 2.07 -5.60
CA ALA A 210 4.57 2.21 -4.15
C ALA A 210 5.57 1.20 -3.56
N ALA A 211 6.60 0.82 -4.32
CA ALA A 211 7.55 -0.22 -3.90
C ALA A 211 8.57 0.33 -2.87
N PRO A 212 8.73 -0.27 -1.67
CA PRO A 212 9.63 0.21 -0.63
C PRO A 212 11.09 -0.21 -0.90
N PHE A 213 11.72 0.34 -1.94
CA PHE A 213 13.06 -0.11 -2.37
C PHE A 213 14.15 -0.02 -1.30
N ARG A 214 13.98 0.84 -0.28
CA ARG A 214 14.89 0.98 0.86
C ARG A 214 14.25 0.66 2.21
N GLY A 215 13.04 0.11 2.21
CA GLY A 215 12.28 -0.25 3.41
C GLY A 215 11.26 0.80 3.85
N ALA A 216 10.54 0.50 4.93
CA ALA A 216 9.48 1.31 5.52
C ALA A 216 9.76 1.48 7.03
N PRO A 217 10.68 2.38 7.41
CA PRO A 217 11.39 2.24 8.69
C PRO A 217 10.52 2.36 9.93
N GLY A 218 9.67 3.39 10.03
CA GLY A 218 8.83 3.61 11.22
C GLY A 218 7.74 2.55 11.37
N TYR A 219 7.14 2.14 10.26
CA TYR A 219 6.11 1.10 10.23
C TYR A 219 6.67 -0.26 10.67
N ILE A 220 7.87 -0.63 10.18
CA ILE A 220 8.52 -1.91 10.52
C ILE A 220 9.07 -1.93 11.95
N ALA A 221 9.63 -0.82 12.45
CA ALA A 221 10.05 -0.73 13.84
C ALA A 221 8.87 -0.97 14.81
N SER A 222 7.70 -0.41 14.51
CA SER A 222 6.48 -0.62 15.31
C SER A 222 5.91 -2.02 15.13
N THR A 223 6.08 -2.62 13.96
CA THR A 223 5.75 -4.03 13.72
C THR A 223 6.50 -4.95 14.67
N PHE A 224 7.79 -4.70 14.93
CA PHE A 224 8.59 -5.49 15.87
C PHE A 224 8.27 -5.20 17.34
N LEU A 225 7.92 -3.96 17.70
CA LEU A 225 7.79 -3.57 19.11
C LEU A 225 6.36 -3.65 19.64
N ASN A 226 5.35 -3.27 18.85
CA ASN A 226 3.94 -3.27 19.27
C ASN A 226 3.06 -4.28 18.52
N GLY A 227 3.55 -4.79 17.39
CA GLY A 227 2.71 -5.45 16.40
C GLY A 227 1.87 -4.45 15.60
N VAL A 228 1.42 -4.90 14.44
CA VAL A 228 0.57 -4.11 13.53
C VAL A 228 -0.68 -4.89 13.16
N SER A 229 -1.69 -4.17 12.66
CA SER A 229 -2.79 -4.75 11.92
C SER A 229 -2.72 -4.22 10.51
N PHE A 230 -2.56 -5.10 9.51
CA PHE A 230 -2.63 -4.71 8.09
C PHE A 230 -4.04 -4.34 7.63
N VAL A 231 -5.00 -4.25 8.56
CA VAL A 231 -6.42 -3.99 8.31
C VAL A 231 -6.93 -2.82 9.16
N ASP A 232 -6.04 -1.93 9.61
CA ASP A 232 -6.43 -0.76 10.39
C ASP A 232 -7.43 0.12 9.61
N GLY A 233 -8.52 0.54 10.29
CA GLY A 233 -9.68 1.25 9.72
C GLY A 233 -11.04 0.62 10.01
N TRP A 234 -11.07 -0.52 10.70
CA TRP A 234 -12.27 -1.31 10.91
C TRP A 234 -12.55 -1.44 12.42
N GLU A 235 -13.71 -0.97 12.84
CA GLU A 235 -14.11 -0.90 14.25
C GLU A 235 -14.06 -2.28 14.95
N GLN A 236 -13.20 -2.37 15.96
CA GLN A 236 -12.99 -3.28 17.12
C GLN A 236 -13.65 -4.68 17.26
N ASN A 237 -14.48 -5.20 16.35
CA ASN A 237 -15.19 -6.48 16.55
C ASN A 237 -14.83 -7.62 15.57
N PHE A 238 -13.86 -7.43 14.65
CA PHE A 238 -13.66 -8.35 13.52
C PHE A 238 -12.20 -8.73 13.19
N PHE A 239 -11.21 -8.52 14.09
CA PHE A 239 -9.77 -8.56 13.72
C PHE A 239 -8.91 -9.63 14.40
N ILE A 240 -7.86 -10.05 13.67
CA ILE A 240 -6.64 -10.65 14.23
C ILE A 240 -6.02 -9.62 15.17
N SER A 241 -5.77 -10.00 16.41
CA SER A 241 -5.14 -9.12 17.39
C SER A 241 -3.75 -8.69 16.92
N LYS A 242 -3.34 -7.43 17.19
CA LYS A 242 -2.01 -6.91 16.83
C LYS A 242 -0.89 -7.84 17.29
N TRP A 243 -1.03 -8.40 18.49
CA TRP A 243 -0.06 -9.35 19.04
C TRP A 243 -0.10 -10.72 18.35
N SER A 244 -1.29 -11.25 17.99
CA SER A 244 -1.33 -12.50 17.21
C SER A 244 -0.70 -12.32 15.83
N MET A 245 -0.92 -11.16 15.17
CA MET A 245 -0.24 -10.81 13.93
C MET A 245 1.28 -10.71 14.16
N HIS A 246 1.72 -10.01 15.21
CA HIS A 246 3.13 -9.94 15.61
C HIS A 246 3.80 -11.33 15.69
N GLN A 247 3.16 -12.29 16.36
CA GLN A 247 3.72 -13.65 16.50
C GLN A 247 3.87 -14.39 15.16
N LEU A 248 3.12 -14.02 14.11
CA LEU A 248 3.44 -14.48 12.75
C LEU A 248 4.65 -13.73 12.19
N LEU A 249 4.57 -12.41 12.21
CA LEU A 249 5.47 -11.52 11.48
C LEU A 249 6.92 -11.58 11.96
N ILE A 250 7.14 -11.87 13.25
CA ILE A 250 8.48 -11.96 13.84
C ILE A 250 9.31 -13.12 13.24
N GLU A 251 8.66 -14.11 12.63
CA GLU A 251 9.32 -15.24 11.97
C GLU A 251 9.24 -15.16 10.43
N CYS A 252 8.81 -14.03 9.86
CA CYS A 252 8.68 -13.83 8.41
C CYS A 252 9.88 -13.04 7.85
N PRO A 253 10.73 -13.64 6.99
CA PRO A 253 11.80 -12.91 6.31
C PRO A 253 11.38 -11.67 5.53
N SER A 254 10.16 -11.65 4.99
CA SER A 254 9.62 -10.48 4.32
C SER A 254 9.59 -9.23 5.20
N ILE A 255 9.32 -9.36 6.50
CA ILE A 255 9.25 -8.22 7.43
C ILE A 255 10.64 -7.64 7.69
N TYR A 256 11.64 -8.50 7.83
CA TYR A 256 13.04 -8.09 7.96
C TYR A 256 13.56 -7.43 6.68
N GLU A 257 13.13 -7.89 5.51
CA GLU A 257 13.50 -7.30 4.22
C GLU A 257 12.88 -5.90 3.99
N LEU A 258 11.84 -5.54 4.76
CA LEU A 258 11.24 -4.20 4.77
C LEU A 258 11.90 -3.25 5.79
N MET A 259 12.84 -3.73 6.63
CA MET A 259 13.64 -2.87 7.51
C MET A 259 14.41 -1.82 6.70
N PRO A 260 14.75 -0.66 7.30
CA PRO A 260 15.60 0.34 6.65
C PRO A 260 16.90 -0.30 6.17
N CYS A 261 17.22 -0.12 4.88
CA CYS A 261 18.47 -0.59 4.31
C CYS A 261 19.66 0.03 5.06
N PRO A 262 20.54 -0.76 5.72
CA PRO A 262 21.62 -0.24 6.56
C PRO A 262 22.63 0.63 5.82
N ASP A 263 22.90 0.30 4.56
CA ASP A 263 23.89 0.97 3.71
C ASP A 263 23.30 2.12 2.88
N PHE A 264 22.01 2.44 3.06
CA PHE A 264 21.36 3.53 2.32
C PHE A 264 21.55 4.87 3.03
N ASN A 265 21.97 5.88 2.27
CA ASN A 265 22.19 7.22 2.78
C ASN A 265 20.89 8.03 2.76
N TRP A 266 20.07 7.83 3.78
CA TRP A 266 18.83 8.59 4.00
C TRP A 266 19.11 10.09 4.18
N GLN A 267 18.23 10.95 3.66
CA GLN A 267 18.29 12.40 3.89
C GLN A 267 18.26 12.72 5.38
N HIS A 268 17.38 12.03 6.11
CA HIS A 268 17.33 12.01 7.56
C HIS A 268 17.42 10.54 7.99
N VAL A 269 18.38 10.20 8.85
CA VAL A 269 18.54 8.80 9.30
C VAL A 269 17.31 8.41 10.14
N PRO A 270 16.57 7.33 9.80
CA PRO A 270 15.47 6.86 10.63
C PRO A 270 16.00 6.37 11.97
N VAL A 271 15.33 6.76 13.05
CA VAL A 271 15.76 6.44 14.42
C VAL A 271 14.62 5.81 15.21
N LEU A 272 15.00 4.93 16.14
CA LEU A 272 14.15 4.51 17.24
C LEU A 272 14.50 5.38 18.45
N GLU A 273 13.55 6.14 18.96
CA GLU A 273 13.73 6.99 20.12
C GLU A 273 12.98 6.45 21.33
N ILE A 274 13.61 6.50 22.49
CA ILE A 274 13.02 6.00 23.74
C ILE A 274 13.34 6.96 24.86
N TRP A 275 12.30 7.45 25.54
CA TRP A 275 12.44 8.15 26.81
C TRP A 275 12.81 7.15 27.89
N ARG A 276 13.97 7.32 28.52
CA ARG A 276 14.53 6.40 29.52
C ARG A 276 14.82 7.15 30.81
N GLU A 277 14.55 6.50 31.93
CA GLU A 277 14.99 6.96 33.25
C GLU A 277 16.38 6.39 33.55
N LYS A 278 17.36 7.27 33.79
CA LYS A 278 18.73 6.90 34.18
C LYS A 278 19.14 7.62 35.44
N GLN A 279 20.09 7.06 36.18
CA GLN A 279 20.73 7.77 37.28
C GLN A 279 21.86 8.64 36.74
N ASP A 280 21.94 9.89 37.21
CA ASP A 280 23.08 10.76 36.95
C ASP A 280 24.32 10.33 37.77
N THR A 281 25.43 11.06 37.61
CA THR A 281 26.69 10.78 38.33
C THR A 281 26.57 10.91 39.86
N GLU A 282 25.51 11.53 40.36
CA GLU A 282 25.21 11.72 41.78
C GLU A 282 24.13 10.74 42.29
N GLY A 283 23.59 9.89 41.41
CA GLY A 283 22.56 8.90 41.72
C GLY A 283 21.12 9.41 41.63
N ASN A 284 20.89 10.65 41.17
CA ASN A 284 19.54 11.20 41.00
C ASN A 284 18.90 10.69 39.71
N PRO A 285 17.60 10.39 39.69
CA PRO A 285 16.90 10.00 38.46
C PRO A 285 16.84 11.19 37.51
N ARG A 286 17.22 10.94 36.26
CA ARG A 286 17.19 11.87 35.14
C ARG A 286 16.56 11.16 33.95
N ILE A 287 15.56 11.81 33.38
CA ILE A 287 14.89 11.35 32.18
C ILE A 287 15.64 11.90 30.97
N ILE A 288 15.98 11.02 30.03
CA ILE A 288 16.66 11.38 28.78
C ILE A 288 15.98 10.72 27.60
N LEU A 289 15.99 11.40 26.45
CA LEU A 289 15.61 10.80 25.18
C LEU A 289 16.84 10.15 24.56
N GLU A 290 16.80 8.84 24.37
CA GLU A 290 17.82 8.08 23.67
C GLU A 290 17.39 7.85 22.23
N SER A 291 18.25 8.14 21.27
CA SER A 291 17.98 7.93 19.85
C SER A 291 18.95 6.90 19.29
N TYR A 292 18.39 5.83 18.71
CA TYR A 292 19.12 4.68 18.17
C TYR A 292 19.00 4.68 16.66
N CYS A 293 20.13 4.68 15.94
CA CYS A 293 20.11 4.49 14.48
C CYS A 293 19.69 3.05 14.11
N PRO A 294 19.47 2.71 12.83
CA PRO A 294 18.95 1.39 12.44
C PRO A 294 19.80 0.21 12.94
N ASN A 295 21.13 0.35 12.92
CA ASN A 295 22.04 -0.70 13.39
C ASN A 295 22.01 -0.85 14.91
N GLU A 296 21.89 0.27 15.65
CA GLU A 296 21.82 0.25 17.12
C GLU A 296 20.46 -0.25 17.62
N SER A 297 19.39 0.01 16.86
CA SER A 297 18.02 -0.43 17.16
C SER A 297 17.89 -1.95 17.22
N ILE A 298 18.78 -2.70 16.56
CA ILE A 298 18.81 -4.17 16.61
C ILE A 298 18.99 -4.67 18.05
N GLU A 299 19.85 -4.02 18.85
CA GLU A 299 20.06 -4.41 20.24
C GLU A 299 18.80 -4.18 21.08
N ILE A 300 18.05 -3.12 20.78
CA ILE A 300 16.76 -2.84 21.43
C ILE A 300 15.72 -3.90 21.07
N PHE A 301 15.61 -4.29 19.79
CA PHE A 301 14.69 -5.36 19.38
C PHE A 301 15.03 -6.69 20.04
N LYS A 302 16.33 -7.03 20.13
CA LYS A 302 16.79 -8.24 20.82
C LYS A 302 16.40 -8.24 22.30
N GLU A 303 16.64 -7.15 23.01
CA GLU A 303 16.32 -7.05 24.43
C GLU A 303 14.81 -7.10 24.66
N ALA A 304 14.04 -6.23 23.99
CA ALA A 304 12.60 -6.13 24.12
C ALA A 304 11.89 -7.47 23.87
N LEU A 305 12.34 -8.21 22.86
CA LEU A 305 11.74 -9.48 22.45
C LEU A 305 12.43 -10.72 23.06
N SER A 306 13.43 -10.58 23.93
CA SER A 306 14.16 -11.74 24.47
C SER A 306 13.30 -12.65 25.36
N SER A 307 12.19 -12.14 25.89
CA SER A 307 11.20 -12.91 26.66
C SER A 307 9.92 -13.21 25.86
N ASN A 308 9.88 -12.92 24.55
CA ASN A 308 8.71 -13.16 23.72
C ASN A 308 8.48 -14.67 23.53
N ILE A 309 7.30 -15.13 23.96
CA ILE A 309 6.89 -16.53 23.95
C ILE A 309 5.45 -16.60 23.45
N VAL A 310 5.15 -17.61 22.65
CA VAL A 310 3.79 -17.96 22.22
C VAL A 310 3.40 -19.32 22.81
N ASP A 311 2.16 -19.44 23.29
CA ASP A 311 1.57 -20.74 23.66
C ASP A 311 0.88 -21.34 22.43
N TYR A 312 1.34 -22.51 22.00
CA TYR A 312 0.77 -23.25 20.88
C TYR A 312 0.57 -24.71 21.29
N ASP A 313 -0.68 -25.18 21.25
CA ASP A 313 -1.08 -26.53 21.66
C ASP A 313 -0.57 -26.95 23.06
N GLY A 314 -0.44 -26.00 23.99
CA GLY A 314 0.03 -26.23 25.35
C GLY A 314 1.55 -26.26 25.50
N GLU A 315 2.30 -25.99 24.42
CA GLU A 315 3.75 -25.80 24.43
C GLU A 315 4.10 -24.31 24.35
N SER A 316 5.03 -23.89 25.22
CA SER A 316 5.61 -22.54 25.18
C SER A 316 6.76 -22.48 24.17
N ILE A 317 6.57 -21.75 23.08
CA ILE A 317 7.54 -21.61 22.00
C ILE A 317 8.16 -20.20 22.06
N PRO A 318 9.48 -20.07 22.25
CA PRO A 318 10.14 -18.76 22.21
C PRO A 318 10.25 -18.25 20.78
N LEU A 319 9.85 -17.00 20.56
CA LEU A 319 9.91 -16.29 19.26
C LEU A 319 10.63 -14.94 19.43
N PRO A 320 11.93 -14.94 19.78
CA PRO A 320 12.69 -13.71 19.95
C PRO A 320 12.96 -13.03 18.59
N PHE A 321 13.54 -11.83 18.63
CA PHE A 321 14.06 -11.21 17.41
C PHE A 321 15.09 -12.13 16.71
N ASN A 322 14.79 -12.54 15.48
CA ASN A 322 15.51 -13.59 14.79
C ASN A 322 16.70 -13.07 13.96
N LEU A 323 17.92 -13.32 14.45
CA LEU A 323 19.16 -12.85 13.81
C LEU A 323 19.53 -13.60 12.52
N GLU A 324 19.09 -14.85 12.37
CA GLU A 324 19.30 -15.59 11.11
C GLU A 324 18.47 -14.97 9.99
N ILE A 325 17.23 -14.58 10.29
CA ILE A 325 16.39 -13.85 9.34
C ILE A 325 17.00 -12.48 9.00
N LEU A 326 17.47 -11.74 10.00
CA LEU A 326 18.13 -10.44 9.78
C LEU A 326 19.34 -10.59 8.85
N LYS A 327 20.17 -11.62 9.04
CA LYS A 327 21.28 -11.92 8.13
C LYS A 327 20.80 -12.14 6.70
N TRP A 328 19.72 -12.89 6.52
CA TRP A 328 19.11 -13.12 5.22
C TRP A 328 18.63 -11.83 4.57
N ALA A 329 17.96 -10.95 5.33
CA ALA A 329 17.48 -9.67 4.86
C ALA A 329 18.62 -8.72 4.45
N ASN A 330 19.71 -8.67 5.22
CA ASN A 330 20.89 -7.88 4.87
C ASN A 330 21.54 -8.35 3.55
N GLU A 331 21.58 -9.66 3.30
CA GLU A 331 22.01 -10.20 1.99
C GLU A 331 21.05 -9.79 0.87
N THR A 332 19.73 -9.78 1.12
CA THR A 332 18.73 -9.30 0.18
C THR A 332 18.92 -7.80 -0.12
N HIS A 333 19.16 -6.95 0.88
CA HIS A 333 19.42 -5.51 0.66
C HIS A 333 20.68 -5.26 -0.18
N LYS A 334 21.74 -6.04 0.03
CA LYS A 334 22.96 -5.98 -0.79
C LYS A 334 22.69 -6.38 -2.23
N LEU A 335 21.92 -7.45 -2.44
CA LEU A 335 21.49 -7.89 -3.78
C LEU A 335 20.71 -6.79 -4.49
N LEU A 336 19.69 -6.22 -3.83
CA LEU A 336 18.84 -5.17 -4.37
C LEU A 336 19.59 -3.87 -4.68
N SER A 337 20.65 -3.56 -3.93
CA SER A 337 21.48 -2.37 -4.15
C SER A 337 22.36 -2.47 -5.38
N ASN A 338 22.72 -3.70 -5.78
CA ASN A 338 23.56 -3.98 -6.96
C ASN A 338 22.72 -4.39 -8.18
N ALA A 339 21.42 -4.14 -8.16
CA ALA A 339 20.52 -4.55 -9.22
C ALA A 339 20.74 -3.72 -10.50
N GLU A 340 20.92 -4.40 -11.63
CA GLU A 340 21.02 -3.78 -12.93
C GLU A 340 19.85 -4.21 -13.81
N LEU A 341 19.19 -3.24 -14.46
CA LEU A 341 18.10 -3.49 -15.38
C LEU A 341 18.66 -4.01 -16.72
N PRO A 342 18.19 -5.15 -17.26
CA PRO A 342 18.59 -5.60 -18.58
C PRO A 342 18.24 -4.56 -19.65
N SER A 343 19.14 -4.35 -20.62
CA SER A 343 19.04 -3.25 -21.59
C SER A 343 17.80 -3.28 -22.49
N GLN A 344 17.18 -4.45 -22.66
CA GLN A 344 15.97 -4.63 -23.45
C GLN A 344 14.67 -4.45 -22.64
N VAL A 345 14.76 -4.30 -21.33
CA VAL A 345 13.60 -4.15 -20.44
C VAL A 345 13.49 -2.70 -20.02
N LYS A 346 12.28 -2.15 -20.11
CA LYS A 346 11.99 -0.81 -19.62
C LYS A 346 11.46 -0.85 -18.19
N PHE A 347 11.86 0.12 -17.38
CA PHE A 347 11.39 0.26 -16.01
C PHE A 347 10.64 1.58 -15.82
N TYR A 348 9.54 1.52 -15.09
CA TYR A 348 8.71 2.66 -14.72
C TYR A 348 8.39 2.59 -13.23
N ASN A 349 8.29 3.75 -12.58
CA ASN A 349 8.00 3.83 -11.15
C ASN A 349 6.86 4.82 -10.90
N ILE A 350 5.85 4.40 -10.15
CA ILE A 350 4.80 5.24 -9.58
C ILE A 350 4.99 5.19 -8.07
N TYR A 351 5.30 6.32 -7.45
CA TYR A 351 5.43 6.44 -6.00
C TYR A 351 4.34 7.36 -5.47
N ALA A 352 3.76 6.99 -4.32
CA ALA A 352 2.74 7.81 -3.69
C ALA A 352 3.35 8.90 -2.80
N THR A 353 2.65 10.04 -2.67
CA THR A 353 3.10 11.22 -1.92
C THR A 353 1.96 11.83 -1.09
N SER A 354 2.27 12.90 -0.37
CA SER A 354 1.32 13.80 0.28
C SER A 354 0.62 13.26 1.52
N LEU A 355 1.13 12.17 2.11
CA LEU A 355 0.71 11.68 3.41
C LEU A 355 1.85 11.67 4.43
N GLU A 356 1.53 11.99 5.67
CA GLU A 356 2.43 11.82 6.80
C GLU A 356 2.77 10.34 6.97
N THR A 357 4.04 9.99 6.71
CA THR A 357 4.48 8.61 6.66
C THR A 357 5.48 8.31 7.76
N PRO A 358 5.22 7.32 8.64
CA PRO A 358 6.10 6.94 9.73
C PRO A 358 7.54 6.66 9.28
N HIS A 359 8.45 7.55 9.66
CA HIS A 359 9.87 7.44 9.33
C HIS A 359 10.70 7.03 10.55
N SER A 360 10.50 7.70 11.67
CA SER A 360 11.10 7.35 12.97
C SER A 360 10.00 7.10 14.00
N VAL A 361 10.31 6.37 15.07
CA VAL A 361 9.35 6.02 16.12
C VAL A 361 9.91 6.40 17.47
N CYS A 362 9.09 7.04 18.30
CA CYS A 362 9.41 7.44 19.65
C CYS A 362 8.50 6.73 20.67
N TYR A 363 9.07 6.22 21.76
CA TYR A 363 8.35 5.56 22.84
C TYR A 363 8.56 6.25 24.19
N GLY A 364 7.50 6.27 25.01
CA GLY A 364 7.48 6.94 26.30
C GLY A 364 7.37 8.46 26.19
N SER A 365 7.47 9.13 27.34
CA SER A 365 7.50 10.58 27.46
C SER A 365 8.33 11.00 28.67
N GLU A 366 8.52 12.31 28.88
CA GLU A 366 9.10 12.83 30.12
C GLU A 366 8.29 12.39 31.35
N ASP A 367 6.95 12.41 31.26
CA ASP A 367 6.07 12.02 32.37
C ASP A 367 5.98 10.49 32.55
N THR A 368 6.26 9.71 31.51
CA THR A 368 6.12 8.26 31.51
C THR A 368 7.27 7.63 30.72
N PRO A 369 8.49 7.63 31.27
CA PRO A 369 9.65 7.02 30.62
C PRO A 369 9.52 5.49 30.61
N VAL A 370 10.15 4.86 29.62
CA VAL A 370 10.27 3.40 29.51
C VAL A 370 11.35 2.94 30.50
N THR A 371 10.96 2.25 31.56
CA THR A 371 11.91 1.68 32.53
C THR A 371 12.40 0.30 32.11
N ASP A 372 11.53 -0.51 31.51
CA ASP A 372 11.79 -1.87 31.05
C ASP A 372 11.47 -2.01 29.55
N LEU A 373 12.43 -2.45 28.75
CA LEU A 373 12.26 -2.60 27.30
C LEU A 373 11.27 -3.70 26.93
N HIS A 374 11.01 -4.67 27.81
CA HIS A 374 9.97 -5.69 27.61
C HIS A 374 8.55 -5.12 27.61
N GLN A 375 8.38 -3.91 28.17
CA GLN A 375 7.09 -3.24 28.23
C GLN A 375 6.81 -2.38 26.99
N LEU A 376 7.76 -2.23 26.06
CA LEU A 376 7.61 -1.40 24.86
C LEU A 376 6.33 -1.73 24.08
N GLN A 377 5.90 -3.00 24.06
CA GLN A 377 4.66 -3.43 23.42
C GLN A 377 3.40 -2.68 23.91
N PHE A 378 3.40 -2.19 25.16
CA PHE A 378 2.27 -1.50 25.77
C PHE A 378 2.36 0.03 25.65
N PHE A 379 3.48 0.57 25.18
CA PHE A 379 3.63 2.00 24.94
C PHE A 379 3.02 2.36 23.58
N LEU A 380 2.27 3.46 23.53
CA LEU A 380 1.77 4.00 22.28
C LEU A 380 2.95 4.61 21.48
N PRO A 381 3.23 4.18 20.25
CA PRO A 381 4.27 4.78 19.44
C PRO A 381 3.86 6.20 19.03
N LYS A 382 4.80 7.14 19.12
CA LYS A 382 4.70 8.46 18.49
C LYS A 382 5.56 8.47 17.23
N TYR A 383 4.94 8.75 16.09
CA TYR A 383 5.64 8.78 14.81
C TYR A 383 6.23 10.15 14.54
N ILE A 384 7.46 10.15 14.02
CA ILE A 384 8.04 11.30 13.33
C ILE A 384 7.92 10.98 11.85
N CYS A 385 7.11 11.78 11.16
CA CYS A 385 6.70 11.51 9.80
C CYS A 385 7.50 12.31 8.78
N VAL A 386 7.61 11.75 7.57
CA VAL A 386 8.08 12.43 6.36
C VAL A 386 7.02 12.28 5.26
N ASP A 387 7.23 12.92 4.12
CA ASP A 387 6.37 12.73 2.95
C ASP A 387 6.44 11.28 2.42
N GLY A 388 5.29 10.73 2.06
CA GLY A 388 5.11 9.38 1.54
C GLY A 388 3.64 9.04 1.37
N ASP A 389 3.33 7.77 1.51
CA ASP A 389 1.99 7.20 1.24
C ASP A 389 1.27 6.67 2.49
N GLY A 390 1.75 7.04 3.68
CA GLY A 390 1.28 6.55 4.98
C GLY A 390 1.96 5.27 5.45
N THR A 391 2.68 4.56 4.57
CA THR A 391 3.47 3.35 4.91
C THR A 391 4.94 3.48 4.52
N VAL A 392 5.21 3.89 3.28
CA VAL A 392 6.51 3.95 2.64
C VAL A 392 6.92 5.41 2.40
N PRO A 393 8.06 5.86 2.95
CA PRO A 393 8.58 7.19 2.65
C PRO A 393 8.84 7.38 1.15
N THR A 394 8.51 8.56 0.61
CA THR A 394 8.75 8.91 -0.80
C THR A 394 10.22 8.68 -1.20
N GLU A 395 11.17 8.99 -0.30
CA GLU A 395 12.59 8.75 -0.52
C GLU A 395 12.91 7.26 -0.78
N SER A 396 12.31 6.35 0.00
CA SER A 396 12.46 4.91 -0.17
C SER A 396 11.86 4.44 -1.49
N ALA A 397 10.66 4.91 -1.83
CA ALA A 397 9.96 4.54 -3.05
C ALA A 397 10.65 5.01 -4.34
N LYS A 398 11.43 6.10 -4.26
CA LYS A 398 12.21 6.63 -5.39
C LYS A 398 13.60 6.02 -5.50
N ALA A 399 14.12 5.42 -4.44
CA ALA A 399 15.49 4.92 -4.35
C ALA A 399 15.67 3.52 -4.99
N ASP A 400 15.04 3.31 -6.15
CA ASP A 400 15.06 2.06 -6.90
C ASP A 400 16.44 1.72 -7.49
N GLY A 401 17.27 2.72 -7.78
CA GLY A 401 18.63 2.53 -8.32
C GLY A 401 18.69 2.04 -9.76
N LEU A 402 17.58 2.06 -10.50
CA LEU A 402 17.46 1.61 -11.88
C LEU A 402 17.39 2.79 -12.85
N ASN A 403 17.69 2.55 -14.12
CA ASN A 403 17.46 3.53 -15.17
C ASN A 403 15.98 3.49 -15.60
N ALA A 404 15.13 4.26 -14.91
CA ALA A 404 13.70 4.33 -15.22
C ALA A 404 13.42 5.22 -16.44
N GLU A 405 12.50 4.79 -17.30
CA GLU A 405 11.95 5.61 -18.37
C GLU A 405 11.12 6.78 -17.80
N ALA A 406 10.43 6.54 -16.68
CA ALA A 406 9.66 7.55 -15.96
C ALA A 406 9.56 7.22 -14.47
N ARG A 407 9.49 8.28 -13.65
CA ARG A 407 9.12 8.23 -12.24
C ARG A 407 8.02 9.26 -12.00
N VAL A 408 6.85 8.81 -11.58
CA VAL A 408 5.67 9.68 -11.39
C VAL A 408 5.26 9.65 -9.93
N GLY A 409 5.12 10.83 -9.32
CA GLY A 409 4.61 11.00 -7.97
C GLY A 409 3.10 11.22 -8.02
N VAL A 410 2.33 10.44 -7.27
CA VAL A 410 0.86 10.56 -7.22
C VAL A 410 0.41 10.74 -5.77
N PRO A 411 -0.30 11.82 -5.41
CA PRO A 411 -0.87 11.95 -4.08
C PRO A 411 -1.81 10.79 -3.76
N GLY A 412 -1.61 10.08 -2.65
CA GLY A 412 -2.48 8.95 -2.32
C GLY A 412 -2.00 8.07 -1.18
N GLU A 413 -2.91 7.24 -0.66
CA GLU A 413 -2.61 6.22 0.36
C GLU A 413 -2.00 4.97 -0.27
N HIS A 414 -1.11 4.32 0.48
CA HIS A 414 -0.31 3.17 0.04
C HIS A 414 -1.11 2.10 -0.69
N ARG A 415 -2.27 1.68 -0.16
CA ARG A 415 -3.16 0.74 -0.85
C ARG A 415 -4.11 1.44 -1.81
N GLY A 416 -4.64 2.60 -1.42
CA GLY A 416 -5.62 3.39 -2.18
C GLY A 416 -5.15 3.78 -3.59
N ILE A 417 -3.83 3.89 -3.80
CA ILE A 417 -3.24 4.16 -5.11
C ILE A 417 -3.58 3.10 -6.18
N LEU A 418 -3.94 1.86 -5.78
CA LEU A 418 -4.38 0.81 -6.71
C LEU A 418 -5.80 1.04 -7.27
N SER A 419 -6.56 1.95 -6.67
CA SER A 419 -7.89 2.38 -7.12
C SER A 419 -7.91 3.80 -7.70
N ASP A 420 -6.74 4.45 -7.81
CA ASP A 420 -6.65 5.84 -8.23
C ASP A 420 -6.82 6.01 -9.75
N HIS A 421 -7.72 6.91 -10.15
CA HIS A 421 -8.02 7.16 -11.55
C HIS A 421 -6.87 7.81 -12.33
N HIS A 422 -5.99 8.58 -11.68
CA HIS A 422 -4.81 9.13 -12.32
C HIS A 422 -3.78 8.04 -12.60
N VAL A 423 -3.57 7.10 -11.66
CA VAL A 423 -2.76 5.89 -11.89
C VAL A 423 -3.32 5.06 -13.03
N PHE A 424 -4.64 4.88 -13.11
CA PHE A 424 -5.26 4.18 -14.23
C PHE A 424 -4.96 4.83 -15.58
N ARG A 425 -4.96 6.16 -15.68
CA ARG A 425 -4.57 6.88 -16.91
C ARG A 425 -3.11 6.65 -17.27
N ILE A 426 -2.20 6.75 -16.29
CA ILE A 426 -0.76 6.49 -16.47
C ILE A 426 -0.54 5.05 -16.99
N LEU A 427 -1.15 4.07 -16.34
CA LEU A 427 -1.04 2.66 -16.72
C LEU A 427 -1.60 2.41 -18.11
N LYS A 428 -2.79 2.95 -18.43
CA LYS A 428 -3.41 2.81 -19.75
C LYS A 428 -2.48 3.35 -20.85
N HIS A 429 -1.83 4.48 -20.61
CA HIS A 429 -0.85 5.06 -21.53
C HIS A 429 0.42 4.20 -21.67
N TRP A 430 1.08 3.83 -20.57
CA TRP A 430 2.32 3.03 -20.61
C TRP A 430 2.11 1.64 -21.21
N LEU A 431 0.92 1.06 -21.01
CA LEU A 431 0.52 -0.21 -21.62
C LEU A 431 0.05 -0.08 -23.08
N LYS A 432 -0.10 1.15 -23.60
CA LYS A 432 -0.64 1.45 -24.92
C LYS A 432 -2.02 0.82 -25.15
N ALA A 433 -2.85 0.85 -24.11
CA ALA A 433 -4.21 0.31 -24.12
C ALA A 433 -5.26 1.34 -24.59
N ASP A 434 -4.82 2.51 -25.06
CA ASP A 434 -5.63 3.49 -25.80
C ASP A 434 -4.75 4.46 -26.59
N SER A 435 -5.38 5.19 -27.51
CA SER A 435 -4.90 6.45 -28.08
C SER A 435 -5.77 7.59 -27.54
N ASP A 436 -5.74 7.87 -26.23
CA ASP A 436 -6.36 9.10 -25.69
C ASP A 436 -5.60 10.29 -26.27
N PRO A 437 -6.18 11.07 -27.21
CA PRO A 437 -5.47 12.15 -27.88
C PRO A 437 -5.28 13.38 -26.97
N TYR A 438 -5.96 13.41 -25.81
CA TYR A 438 -5.89 14.50 -24.84
C TYR A 438 -4.99 14.17 -23.64
N TYR A 439 -4.56 12.92 -23.49
CA TYR A 439 -3.60 12.54 -22.47
C TYR A 439 -2.21 13.10 -22.82
N ASN A 440 -1.74 14.06 -22.03
CA ASN A 440 -0.40 14.60 -22.12
C ASN A 440 0.46 14.04 -20.97
N PRO A 441 1.44 13.15 -21.25
CA PRO A 441 2.32 12.60 -20.22
C PRO A 441 3.07 13.68 -19.43
N LEU A 442 3.31 14.86 -20.02
CA LEU A 442 3.98 15.98 -19.33
C LEU A 442 3.21 16.44 -18.09
N ASN A 443 1.88 16.33 -18.10
CA ASN A 443 1.05 16.73 -16.96
C ASN A 443 1.26 15.82 -15.75
N ASP A 444 1.68 14.57 -15.96
CA ASP A 444 1.93 13.61 -14.86
C ASP A 444 3.30 13.86 -14.20
N TYR A 445 4.24 14.52 -14.90
CA TYR A 445 5.51 14.96 -14.31
C TYR A 445 5.38 16.28 -13.55
N VAL A 446 4.27 17.00 -13.73
CA VAL A 446 3.92 18.15 -12.91
C VAL A 446 3.18 17.60 -11.70
N ILE A 447 3.89 17.46 -10.58
CA ILE A 447 3.23 17.30 -9.27
C ILE A 447 2.45 18.59 -9.06
N LEU A 448 1.19 18.63 -9.47
CA LEU A 448 0.25 19.63 -9.00
C LEU A 448 0.10 19.34 -7.50
N PRO A 449 0.57 20.24 -6.61
CA PRO A 449 0.30 20.05 -5.20
C PRO A 449 -1.22 20.07 -5.04
N THR A 450 -1.82 18.92 -4.80
CA THR A 450 -3.20 18.86 -4.33
C THR A 450 -3.15 19.14 -2.83
N ALA A 451 -2.86 20.39 -2.48
CA ALA A 451 -2.96 20.88 -1.11
C ALA A 451 -4.30 21.61 -1.02
N PHE A 452 -5.37 20.89 -0.72
CA PHE A 452 -6.59 21.53 -0.25
C PHE A 452 -6.27 22.21 1.08
N VAL A 453 -6.16 23.54 1.10
CA VAL A 453 -6.11 24.31 2.36
C VAL A 453 -7.56 24.59 2.77
N MET A 454 -8.17 23.60 3.44
CA MET A 454 -9.40 23.84 4.18
C MET A 454 -9.02 24.40 5.56
N GLU A 455 -9.13 25.71 5.70
CA GLU A 455 -9.02 26.37 6.99
C GLU A 455 -10.38 26.29 7.70
N SER A 456 -10.45 25.56 8.82
CA SER A 456 -11.62 25.52 9.68
C SER A 456 -11.29 26.15 11.03
N HIS A 457 -12.13 27.11 11.46
CA HIS A 457 -11.95 27.81 12.73
C HIS A 457 -13.29 27.95 13.44
N GLN A 458 -13.29 27.84 14.77
CA GLN A 458 -14.46 28.13 15.60
C GLN A 458 -14.41 29.58 16.08
N GLU A 459 -15.38 30.39 15.68
CA GLU A 459 -15.51 31.75 16.16
C GLU A 459 -16.91 31.96 16.76
N LYS A 460 -16.99 32.28 18.06
CA LYS A 460 -18.23 32.62 18.78
C LYS A 460 -19.39 31.61 18.60
N GLY A 461 -19.09 30.31 18.59
CA GLY A 461 -20.10 29.24 18.48
C GLY A 461 -20.57 28.92 17.06
N LEU A 462 -19.88 29.45 16.04
CA LEU A 462 -20.07 29.12 14.63
C LEU A 462 -18.82 28.39 14.13
N GLN A 463 -19.01 27.32 13.38
CA GLN A 463 -17.94 26.69 12.62
C GLN A 463 -17.87 27.38 11.26
N VAL A 464 -16.73 28.03 10.99
CA VAL A 464 -16.46 28.68 9.71
C VAL A 464 -15.41 27.86 8.99
N THR A 465 -15.71 27.45 7.75
CA THR A 465 -14.76 26.76 6.88
C THR A 465 -14.56 27.59 5.63
N SER A 466 -13.32 27.99 5.35
CA SER A 466 -12.95 28.74 4.16
C SER A 466 -12.00 27.94 3.26
N LEU A 467 -12.16 28.15 1.96
CA LEU A 467 -11.38 27.58 0.87
C LEU A 467 -10.98 28.73 -0.06
N LYS A 468 -9.68 28.86 -0.33
CA LYS A 468 -9.15 29.78 -1.33
C LYS A 468 -8.21 29.04 -2.26
N GLU A 469 -8.44 29.18 -3.56
CA GLU A 469 -7.69 28.49 -4.61
C GLU A 469 -7.38 29.44 -5.76
N GLU A 470 -6.24 29.18 -6.42
CA GLU A 470 -5.79 29.94 -7.58
C GLU A 470 -5.14 28.99 -8.61
N TRP A 471 -5.49 29.13 -9.89
CA TRP A 471 -4.89 28.32 -10.96
C TRP A 471 -4.77 29.10 -12.27
N GLU A 472 -3.82 28.68 -13.11
CA GLU A 472 -3.57 29.25 -14.43
C GLU A 472 -4.14 28.34 -15.53
N ILE A 473 -4.92 28.91 -16.46
CA ILE A 473 -5.42 28.21 -17.65
C ILE A 473 -4.66 28.76 -18.87
N ILE A 474 -3.94 27.90 -19.59
CA ILE A 474 -3.27 28.26 -20.85
C ILE A 474 -4.27 28.01 -21.99
N SER A 475 -4.57 29.04 -22.78
CA SER A 475 -5.42 28.95 -23.97
C SER A 475 -4.56 28.83 -25.24
N GLU A 476 -4.91 27.93 -26.16
CA GLU A 476 -4.17 27.71 -27.42
C GLU A 476 -4.51 28.73 -28.54
N ASP A 477 -5.45 29.65 -28.32
CA ASP A 477 -5.83 30.66 -29.31
C ASP A 477 -4.86 31.85 -29.30
N GLN A 478 -3.87 31.84 -30.20
CA GLN A 478 -3.00 32.99 -30.50
C GLN A 478 -3.62 34.01 -31.48
N ASP A 479 -4.84 33.78 -31.96
CA ASP A 479 -5.50 34.67 -32.91
C ASP A 479 -6.49 35.60 -32.19
N ASN A 480 -5.96 36.68 -31.58
CA ASN A 480 -6.55 38.02 -31.43
C ASN A 480 -5.80 38.80 -30.33
N LEU A 481 -4.59 39.29 -30.63
CA LEU A 481 -3.76 40.11 -29.74
C LEU A 481 -4.12 41.62 -29.77
N ASP A 482 -5.32 41.99 -30.21
CA ASP A 482 -5.76 43.38 -30.29
C ASP A 482 -7.05 43.61 -29.47
N ASP A 483 -6.98 43.49 -28.13
CA ASP A 483 -7.85 44.24 -27.16
C ASP A 483 -7.62 43.88 -25.66
N ALA A 484 -6.41 43.50 -25.24
CA ALA A 484 -6.19 42.94 -23.89
C ALA A 484 -6.13 43.98 -22.74
N GLU A 485 -5.87 45.26 -22.99
CA GLU A 485 -5.54 46.23 -21.91
C GLU A 485 -6.74 46.91 -21.20
N SER A 486 -7.99 46.47 -21.41
CA SER A 486 -9.15 47.12 -20.74
C SER A 486 -10.26 46.22 -20.17
N ARG A 487 -10.10 44.90 -20.19
CA ARG A 487 -11.15 44.00 -19.65
C ARG A 487 -11.10 43.97 -18.12
N LYS A 488 -12.24 44.18 -17.47
CA LYS A 488 -12.40 43.99 -16.01
C LYS A 488 -12.47 42.49 -15.69
N PRO A 489 -12.03 42.04 -14.50
CA PRO A 489 -12.18 40.64 -14.07
C PRO A 489 -13.65 40.21 -14.14
N MET A 490 -13.91 39.02 -14.68
CA MET A 490 -15.25 38.43 -14.64
C MET A 490 -15.43 37.72 -13.30
N ILE A 491 -16.44 38.15 -12.54
CA ILE A 491 -16.73 37.60 -11.22
C ILE A 491 -18.10 36.92 -11.27
N SER A 492 -18.16 35.65 -10.86
CA SER A 492 -19.39 34.89 -10.67
C SER A 492 -19.48 34.41 -9.23
N SER A 493 -20.67 34.42 -8.63
CA SER A 493 -20.86 33.93 -7.26
C SER A 493 -22.13 33.10 -7.13
N ILE A 494 -22.08 32.10 -6.26
CA ILE A 494 -23.21 31.26 -5.88
C ILE A 494 -23.34 31.27 -4.36
N SER A 495 -24.57 31.29 -3.85
CA SER A 495 -24.85 31.27 -2.41
C SER A 495 -26.00 30.32 -2.15
N ILE A 496 -25.84 29.46 -1.15
CA ILE A 496 -26.83 28.46 -0.73
C ILE A 496 -27.05 28.64 0.78
N SER A 497 -28.30 28.82 1.18
CA SER A 497 -28.69 28.87 2.59
C SER A 497 -29.74 27.80 2.88
N GLN A 498 -29.54 27.07 3.98
CA GLN A 498 -30.53 26.13 4.51
C GLN A 498 -31.17 26.74 5.75
N GLY A 499 -32.43 27.16 5.61
CA GLY A 499 -33.26 27.63 6.72
C GLY A 499 -33.94 26.47 7.44
N GLY A 500 -33.72 26.35 8.74
CA GLY A 500 -34.39 25.35 9.58
C GLY A 500 -35.91 25.45 9.49
N GLY A 501 -36.57 24.31 9.25
CA GLY A 501 -38.02 24.18 9.41
C GLY A 501 -38.45 24.55 10.83
N LYS A 502 -39.74 24.88 11.02
CA LYS A 502 -40.36 25.55 12.18
C LYS A 502 -40.00 25.11 13.63
N ASN A 503 -39.09 24.17 13.89
CA ASN A 503 -38.61 23.78 15.21
C ASN A 503 -37.11 23.37 15.28
N GLN A 504 -36.23 23.84 14.38
CA GLN A 504 -34.78 23.59 14.48
C GLN A 504 -33.96 24.88 14.33
N SER A 505 -33.00 25.10 15.24
CA SER A 505 -32.13 26.29 15.30
C SER A 505 -30.80 26.16 14.54
N SER A 506 -30.67 25.20 13.62
CA SER A 506 -29.48 25.04 12.79
C SER A 506 -29.60 25.90 11.53
N HIS A 507 -28.77 26.94 11.43
CA HIS A 507 -28.63 27.77 10.22
C HIS A 507 -27.27 27.46 9.58
N ALA A 508 -27.29 27.08 8.29
CA ALA A 508 -26.08 26.84 7.51
C ALA A 508 -26.12 27.68 6.23
N GLU A 509 -25.04 28.39 5.95
CA GLU A 509 -24.88 29.21 4.75
C GLU A 509 -23.52 28.94 4.11
N ALA A 510 -23.50 28.73 2.80
CA ALA A 510 -22.29 28.59 2.01
C ALA A 510 -22.31 29.57 0.83
N ARG A 511 -21.18 30.21 0.57
CA ARG A 511 -20.98 31.12 -0.56
C ARG A 511 -19.69 30.78 -1.27
N ALA A 512 -19.71 30.75 -2.60
CA ALA A 512 -18.52 30.59 -3.42
C ALA A 512 -18.47 31.68 -4.49
N THR A 513 -17.29 32.23 -4.73
CA THR A 513 -17.01 33.29 -5.71
C THR A 513 -15.84 32.87 -6.58
N VAL A 514 -16.04 32.88 -7.89
CA VAL A 514 -15.00 32.65 -8.90
C VAL A 514 -14.70 33.97 -9.59
N THR A 515 -13.42 34.35 -9.61
CA THR A 515 -12.91 35.52 -10.32
C THR A 515 -11.98 35.04 -11.43
N VAL A 516 -12.31 35.37 -12.67
CA VAL A 516 -11.45 35.12 -13.84
C VAL A 516 -10.81 36.44 -14.23
N HIS A 517 -9.49 36.51 -14.11
CA HIS A 517 -8.72 37.70 -14.47
C HIS A 517 -8.45 37.75 -15.98
N PRO A 518 -8.25 38.96 -16.54
CA PRO A 518 -7.93 39.13 -17.96
C PRO A 518 -6.64 38.40 -18.35
N GLN A 519 -6.56 37.99 -19.61
CA GLN A 519 -5.43 37.24 -20.16
C GLN A 519 -4.14 38.07 -20.09
N ASN A 520 -3.08 37.49 -19.54
CA ASN A 520 -1.74 38.06 -19.60
C ASN A 520 -0.76 36.99 -20.09
N GLU A 521 0.00 37.27 -21.14
CA GLU A 521 0.98 36.33 -21.74
C GLU A 521 0.43 34.92 -22.07
N GLY A 522 -0.81 34.83 -22.57
CA GLY A 522 -1.42 33.54 -22.94
C GLY A 522 -1.98 32.72 -21.77
N LYS A 523 -1.98 33.28 -20.56
CA LYS A 523 -2.48 32.64 -19.34
C LYS A 523 -3.69 33.39 -18.79
N HIS A 524 -4.72 32.66 -18.40
CA HIS A 524 -5.84 33.16 -17.62
C HIS A 524 -5.65 32.76 -16.15
N HIS A 525 -5.53 33.76 -15.27
CA HIS A 525 -5.51 33.53 -13.81
C HIS A 525 -6.95 33.42 -13.30
N VAL A 526 -7.27 32.34 -12.59
CA VAL A 526 -8.60 32.09 -12.02
C VAL A 526 -8.47 31.91 -10.52
N GLU A 527 -9.24 32.66 -9.76
CA GLU A 527 -9.33 32.57 -8.30
C GLU A 527 -10.70 32.02 -7.88
N LEU A 528 -10.74 31.05 -6.98
CA LEU A 528 -11.95 30.57 -6.32
C LEU A 528 -11.85 30.85 -4.82
N ASN A 529 -12.86 31.53 -4.28
CA ASN A 529 -13.01 31.77 -2.84
C ASN A 529 -14.35 31.19 -2.39
N ALA A 530 -14.34 30.19 -1.51
CA ALA A 530 -15.55 29.62 -0.92
C ALA A 530 -15.52 29.69 0.62
N ILE A 531 -16.65 30.03 1.22
CA ILE A 531 -16.81 30.16 2.67
C ILE A 531 -18.12 29.47 3.05
N SER A 532 -18.07 28.63 4.07
CA SER A 532 -19.25 28.04 4.70
C SER A 532 -19.28 28.34 6.18
N VAL A 533 -20.48 28.55 6.71
CA VAL A 533 -20.75 28.86 8.10
C VAL A 533 -21.88 27.95 8.57
N SER A 534 -21.62 27.16 9.61
CA SER A 534 -22.63 26.32 10.29
C SER A 534 -22.70 26.65 11.78
N VAL A 535 -23.92 26.62 12.33
CA VAL A 535 -24.16 26.64 13.78
C VAL A 535 -24.23 25.18 14.25
N ASP A 536 -23.16 24.68 14.87
CA ASP A 536 -23.24 23.46 15.67
C ASP A 536 -23.89 23.81 17.01
N ALA A 537 -24.99 23.13 17.33
CA ALA A 537 -25.63 23.21 18.66
C ALA A 537 -25.13 22.08 19.55
#